data_AF-A0A1N7DU67-F1
#
_entry.id   AF-A0A1N7DU67-F1
#
_cell.length_a   1.000
_cell.length_b   1.000
_cell.length_c   1.000
_cell.angle_alpha   90.00
_cell.angle_beta   90.00
_cell.angle_gamma   90.00
#
_symmetry.space_group_name_H-M   'P 1'
#
loop_
_entity.id
_entity.type
_entity.pdbx_description
1 polymer ?
#
loop_
_entity_poly.entity_id
_entity_poly.type
_entity_poly.pdbx_seq_one_letter_code
_entity_poly.pdbx_strand_id
1 'polypeptide(L)'
;MTDRTEFDPELMDRVGRRMTGAREPLRNAATIVTGTGFGPHALGEDLGEHGTRYRQGMAAVAAALHRLADETEELGGRVVAARAATLDADEEAAHAFRSHGTDR
;
A
#
# COMPACT_ATOMS: atom_id res chain seq x y z
N MET A 1 15.19 -28.58 11.82
CA MET A 1 13.86 -28.78 11.20
C MET A 1 13.36 -27.38 10.92
N THR A 2 13.61 -26.88 9.71
CA THR A 2 13.41 -25.47 9.37
C THR A 2 11.92 -25.21 9.30
N ASP A 3 11.44 -24.37 10.21
CA ASP A 3 10.10 -23.80 10.22
C ASP A 3 9.86 -23.18 8.83
N ARG A 4 9.12 -23.90 7.98
CA ARG A 4 8.69 -23.40 6.68
C ARG A 4 7.63 -22.39 7.06
N THR A 5 7.96 -21.09 7.02
CA THR A 5 6.96 -20.02 7.00
C THR A 5 5.96 -20.37 5.90
N GLU A 6 4.85 -21.00 6.28
CA GLU A 6 3.78 -21.39 5.40
C GLU A 6 3.08 -20.08 5.03
N PHE A 7 3.22 -19.67 3.77
CA PHE A 7 2.61 -18.46 3.27
C PHE A 7 1.11 -18.71 3.10
N ASP A 8 0.32 -18.39 4.12
CA ASP A 8 -1.14 -18.50 4.08
C ASP A 8 -1.72 -17.60 2.96
N PRO A 9 -2.27 -18.19 1.87
CA PRO A 9 -2.79 -17.43 0.74
C PRO A 9 -3.96 -16.52 1.11
N GLU A 10 -4.76 -16.86 2.12
CA GLU A 10 -5.87 -16.03 2.60
C GLU A 10 -5.34 -14.81 3.39
N LEU A 11 -4.30 -15.00 4.18
CA LEU A 11 -3.63 -13.91 4.88
C LEU A 11 -3.00 -12.93 3.89
N MET A 12 -2.30 -13.44 2.87
CA MET A 12 -1.70 -12.62 1.81
C MET A 12 -2.76 -11.80 1.08
N ASP A 13 -3.87 -12.42 0.70
CA ASP A 13 -5.00 -11.74 0.05
C ASP A 13 -5.57 -10.61 0.91
N ARG A 14 -5.76 -10.89 2.21
CA ARG A 14 -6.26 -9.92 3.18
C ARG A 14 -5.29 -8.75 3.36
N VAL A 15 -4.00 -9.02 3.49
CA VAL A 15 -2.95 -7.99 3.62
C VAL A 15 -2.86 -7.15 2.35
N GLY A 16 -2.79 -7.80 1.18
CA GLY A 16 -2.72 -7.14 -0.11
C GLY A 16 -3.89 -6.19 -0.34
N ARG A 17 -5.13 -6.66 -0.14
CA ARG A 17 -6.32 -5.80 -0.22
C ARG A 17 -6.33 -4.66 0.79
N ARG A 18 -5.88 -4.90 2.03
CA ARG A 18 -5.83 -3.85 3.05
C ARG A 18 -4.83 -2.76 2.68
N MET A 19 -3.68 -3.14 2.13
CA MET A 19 -2.66 -2.20 1.66
C MET A 19 -3.15 -1.39 0.46
N THR A 20 -3.73 -2.04 -0.56
CA THR A 20 -4.35 -1.36 -1.70
C THR A 20 -5.49 -0.43 -1.25
N GLY A 21 -6.30 -0.86 -0.28
CA GLY A 21 -7.38 -0.05 0.29
C GLY A 21 -6.92 1.16 1.11
N ALA A 22 -5.64 1.24 1.49
CA ALA A 22 -5.09 2.39 2.22
C ALA A 22 -4.84 3.61 1.32
N ARG A 23 -4.79 3.43 0.00
CA ARG A 23 -4.54 4.50 -0.98
C ARG A 23 -5.52 5.66 -0.84
N GLU A 24 -6.81 5.36 -0.78
CA GLU A 24 -7.87 6.37 -0.77
C GLU A 24 -7.89 7.19 0.53
N PRO A 25 -7.83 6.58 1.73
CA PRO A 25 -7.63 7.32 2.98
C PRO A 25 -6.40 8.24 2.98
N LEU A 26 -5.27 7.77 2.44
CA LEU A 26 -4.02 8.55 2.40
C LEU A 26 -4.13 9.75 1.44
N ARG A 27 -4.79 9.57 0.29
CA ARG A 27 -5.07 10.68 -0.64
C ARG A 27 -6.02 11.70 -0.03
N ASN A 28 -7.07 11.26 0.65
CA ASN A 28 -7.99 12.15 1.37
C ASN A 28 -7.29 12.93 2.47
N ALA A 29 -6.38 12.30 3.23
CA ALA A 29 -5.56 13.00 4.20
C ALA A 29 -4.67 14.09 3.57
N ALA A 30 -4.07 13.81 2.40
CA ALA A 30 -3.28 14.80 1.66
C ALA A 30 -4.12 16.00 1.21
N THR A 31 -5.36 15.76 0.77
CA THR A 31 -6.32 16.82 0.42
C THR A 31 -6.72 17.64 1.65
N ILE A 32 -6.92 17.03 2.81
CA ILE A 32 -7.24 17.76 4.05
C ILE A 32 -6.06 18.63 4.48
N VAL A 33 -4.83 18.11 4.44
CA VAL A 33 -3.60 18.85 4.78
C VAL A 33 -3.44 20.08 3.89
N THR A 34 -3.66 19.94 2.57
CA THR A 34 -3.61 21.08 1.64
C THR A 34 -4.82 22.00 1.74
N GLY A 35 -6.02 21.50 2.06
CA GLY A 35 -7.20 22.36 2.26
C GLY A 35 -7.11 23.20 3.53
N THR A 36 -6.62 22.62 4.62
CA THR A 36 -6.50 23.29 5.94
C THR A 36 -5.32 24.26 6.01
N GLY A 37 -4.18 23.94 5.37
CA GLY A 37 -2.99 24.79 5.38
C GLY A 37 -3.07 26.04 4.51
N PHE A 38 -4.06 26.12 3.62
CA PHE A 38 -4.22 27.20 2.63
C PHE A 38 -5.52 28.00 2.80
N GLY A 39 -6.31 27.73 3.85
CA GLY A 39 -7.52 28.50 4.12
C GLY A 39 -7.17 29.97 4.48
N PRO A 40 -7.90 30.97 3.94
CA PRO A 40 -7.67 32.39 4.21
C PRO A 40 -7.87 32.80 5.68
N HIS A 41 -8.34 31.88 6.54
CA HIS A 41 -8.51 32.07 7.98
C HIS A 41 -7.43 31.38 8.83
N ALA A 42 -6.68 30.42 8.28
CA ALA A 42 -5.66 29.69 9.04
C ALA A 42 -4.35 30.49 9.16
N LEU A 43 -4.12 31.39 8.21
CA LEU A 43 -2.94 32.22 8.12
C LEU A 43 -3.45 33.63 7.82
N GLY A 44 -3.58 34.49 8.84
CA GLY A 44 -3.95 35.89 8.63
C GLY A 44 -3.07 36.54 7.55
N GLU A 45 -3.57 37.61 6.92
CA GLU A 45 -2.96 38.25 5.74
C GLU A 45 -1.49 38.70 5.90
N ASP A 46 -0.89 38.59 7.10
CA ASP A 46 0.44 39.12 7.42
C ASP A 46 1.36 38.12 8.16
N LEU A 47 1.55 36.91 7.60
CA LEU A 47 2.49 35.93 8.19
C LEU A 47 3.92 35.97 7.62
N GLY A 48 4.20 36.83 6.64
CA GLY A 48 5.51 36.98 6.02
C GLY A 48 6.21 35.64 5.70
N GLU A 49 7.45 35.49 6.17
CA GLU A 49 8.27 34.29 5.95
C GLU A 49 7.74 33.05 6.68
N HIS A 50 7.15 33.22 7.88
CA HIS A 50 6.63 32.10 8.67
C HIS A 50 5.44 31.41 8.00
N GLY A 51 4.52 32.19 7.42
CA GLY A 51 3.39 31.64 6.65
C GLY A 51 3.85 30.91 5.39
N THR A 52 4.93 31.40 4.76
CA THR A 52 5.53 30.73 3.60
C THR A 52 6.16 29.40 3.97
N ARG A 53 6.95 29.34 5.04
CA ARG A 53 7.55 28.08 5.54
C ARG A 53 6.48 27.09 5.97
N TYR A 54 5.41 27.54 6.63
CA TYR A 54 4.28 26.69 7.00
C TYR A 54 3.60 26.06 5.78
N ARG A 55 3.25 26.86 4.76
CA ARG A 55 2.67 26.35 3.50
C ARG A 55 3.57 25.35 2.79
N GLN A 56 4.89 25.62 2.76
CA GLN A 56 5.88 24.69 2.21
C GLN A 56 5.93 23.37 2.98
N GLY A 57 5.88 23.43 4.32
CA GLY A 57 5.80 22.25 5.17
C GLY A 57 4.54 21.42 4.90
N MET A 58 3.38 22.07 4.83
CA MET A 58 2.11 21.39 4.52
C MET A 58 2.10 20.76 3.13
N ALA A 59 2.67 21.45 2.13
CA ALA A 59 2.84 20.90 0.79
C ALA A 59 3.77 19.66 0.79
N ALA A 60 4.86 19.70 1.57
CA ALA A 60 5.77 18.56 1.70
C ALA A 60 5.09 17.35 2.38
N VAL A 61 4.28 17.59 3.43
CA VAL A 61 3.50 16.53 4.09
C VAL A 61 2.48 15.92 3.12
N ALA A 62 1.76 16.74 2.35
CA ALA A 62 0.82 16.25 1.36
C ALA A 62 1.50 15.42 0.25
N ALA A 63 2.67 15.86 -0.22
CA ALA A 63 3.47 15.10 -1.17
C ALA A 63 3.94 13.76 -0.60
N ALA A 64 4.33 13.71 0.68
CA ALA A 64 4.71 12.47 1.36
C ALA A 64 3.52 11.51 1.49
N LEU A 65 2.32 12.02 1.81
CA LEU A 65 1.09 11.23 1.87
C LEU A 65 0.70 10.66 0.50
N HIS A 66 0.84 11.43 -0.58
CA HIS A 66 0.63 10.93 -1.94
C HIS A 66 1.60 9.81 -2.30
N ARG A 67 2.90 9.98 -1.99
CA ARG A 67 3.90 8.95 -2.22
C ARG A 67 3.59 7.67 -1.44
N LEU A 68 3.24 7.80 -0.16
CA LEU A 68 2.87 6.66 0.67
C LEU A 68 1.61 5.95 0.13
N ALA A 69 0.65 6.69 -0.42
CA ALA A 69 -0.54 6.12 -1.04
C ALA A 69 -0.18 5.26 -2.27
N ASP A 70 0.76 5.72 -3.09
CA ASP A 70 1.21 4.98 -4.28
C ASP A 70 2.07 3.77 -3.89
N GLU A 71 2.96 3.90 -2.90
CA GLU A 71 3.79 2.80 -2.39
C GLU A 71 2.94 1.69 -1.72
N THR A 72 1.91 2.05 -0.97
CA THR A 72 1.01 1.08 -0.32
C THR A 72 0.14 0.33 -1.32
N GLU A 73 -0.30 1.00 -2.39
CA GLU A 73 -0.97 0.33 -3.49
C GLU A 73 -0.05 -0.66 -4.22
N GLU A 74 1.16 -0.21 -4.57
CA GLU A 74 2.14 -1.06 -5.25
C GLU A 74 2.48 -2.30 -4.41
N LEU A 75 2.75 -2.10 -3.12
CA LEU A 75 3.02 -3.19 -2.20
C LEU A 75 1.83 -4.15 -2.09
N GLY A 76 0.61 -3.62 -1.97
CA GLY A 76 -0.61 -4.43 -1.96
C GLY A 76 -0.76 -5.28 -3.22
N GLY A 77 -0.50 -4.70 -4.39
CA GLY A 77 -0.50 -5.40 -5.68
C GLY A 77 0.55 -6.51 -5.75
N ARG A 78 1.77 -6.25 -5.26
CA ARG A 78 2.84 -7.27 -5.19
C ARG A 78 2.47 -8.44 -4.29
N VAL A 79 1.80 -8.19 -3.15
CA VAL A 79 1.34 -9.26 -2.25
C VAL A 79 0.28 -10.13 -2.92
N VAL A 80 -0.68 -9.53 -3.63
CA VAL A 80 -1.70 -10.26 -4.40
C VAL A 80 -1.07 -11.08 -5.53
N ALA A 81 -0.09 -10.52 -6.24
CA ALA A 81 0.66 -11.24 -7.28
C ALA A 81 1.46 -12.41 -6.70
N ALA A 82 2.10 -12.22 -5.54
CA ALA A 82 2.84 -13.28 -4.86
C ALA A 82 1.90 -14.43 -4.45
N ARG A 83 0.69 -14.12 -3.96
CA ARG A 83 -0.33 -15.13 -3.65
C ARG A 83 -0.70 -15.95 -4.89
N ALA A 84 -0.94 -15.31 -6.03
CA ALA A 84 -1.26 -16.01 -7.27
C ALA A 84 -0.13 -16.98 -7.67
N ALA A 85 1.13 -16.52 -7.61
CA ALA A 85 2.28 -17.36 -7.88
C ALA A 85 2.42 -18.55 -6.91
N THR A 86 2.06 -18.38 -5.63
CA THR A 86 2.04 -19.49 -4.66
C THR A 86 0.99 -20.54 -5.03
N LEU A 87 -0.22 -20.12 -5.41
CA LEU A 87 -1.28 -21.04 -5.80
C LEU A 87 -0.95 -21.79 -7.11
N ASP A 88 -0.40 -21.08 -8.10
CA ASP A 88 0.04 -21.70 -9.36
C ASP A 88 1.11 -22.76 -9.11
N ALA A 89 2.09 -22.46 -8.23
CA ALA A 89 3.14 -23.41 -7.85
C ALA A 89 2.59 -24.65 -7.12
N ASP A 90 1.59 -24.46 -6.24
CA ASP A 90 0.92 -25.57 -5.55
C ASP A 90 0.11 -26.45 -6.52
N GLU A 91 -0.55 -25.86 -7.51
CA GLU A 91 -1.27 -26.58 -8.56
C GLU A 91 -0.32 -27.39 -9.45
N GLU A 92 0.81 -26.81 -9.86
CA GLU A 92 1.87 -27.47 -10.61
C GLU A 92 2.45 -28.66 -9.84
N ALA A 93 2.75 -28.47 -8.55
CA ALA A 93 3.24 -29.54 -7.69
C ALA A 93 2.21 -30.68 -7.55
N ALA A 94 0.95 -30.35 -7.30
CA ALA A 94 -0.13 -31.34 -7.21
C ALA A 94 -0.33 -32.10 -8.52
N HIS A 95 -0.21 -31.43 -9.67
CA HIS A 95 -0.26 -32.06 -10.98
C HIS A 95 0.91 -33.05 -11.18
N ALA A 96 2.14 -32.63 -10.88
CA ALA A 96 3.33 -33.48 -11.00
C ALA A 96 3.23 -34.76 -10.14
N PHE A 97 2.72 -34.64 -8.90
CA PHE A 97 2.50 -35.81 -8.05
C PHE A 97 1.46 -36.78 -8.63
N ARG A 98 0.37 -36.26 -9.20
CA ARG A 98 -0.65 -37.10 -9.85
C ARG A 98 -0.09 -37.83 -11.07
N SER A 99 0.68 -37.15 -11.92
CA SER A 99 1.24 -37.76 -13.14
C SER A 99 2.29 -38.84 -12.86
N HIS A 100 3.05 -38.73 -11.77
CA HIS A 100 4.04 -39.75 -11.38
C HIS A 100 3.47 -40.88 -10.53
N GLY A 101 2.35 -40.64 -9.82
CA GLY A 101 1.69 -41.65 -8.99
C GLY A 101 0.87 -42.68 -9.75
N THR A 102 0.51 -42.40 -11.01
CA THR A 102 -0.28 -43.30 -11.87
C THR A 102 0.53 -44.37 -12.62
N ASP A 103 1.86 -44.36 -12.49
CA ASP A 103 2.79 -45.30 -13.16
C ASP A 103 3.24 -46.47 -12.25
N ARG A 104 2.51 -46.78 -11.18
CA ARG A 104 2.77 -47.93 -10.29
C ARG A 104 1.55 -48.79 -10.03
#